data_AF-A7TPX1-F1
#
_entry.id   AF-A7TPX1-F1
#
_cell.length_a   1.000
_cell.length_b   1.000
_cell.length_c   1.000
_cell.angle_alpha   90.00
_cell.angle_beta   90.00
_cell.angle_gamma   90.00
#
_symmetry.space_group_name_H-M   'P 1'
#
loop_
_entity.id
_entity.type
_entity.pdbx_description
1 polymer ?
#
loop_
_entity_poly.entity_id
_entity_poly.type
_entity_poly.pdbx_seq_one_letter_code
_entity_poly.pdbx_strand_id
1 'polypeptide(L)'
;MGLLSSTNVLYARIAVLLTIAFFCLKDVNSILENSYFIVLTEAMDLPALVLSPMSAQLGLFSVLFSFAAIHDLIPLLENNKMFFQSIVPFRLMVFFILTATSYLNISNLYLHNNAVFIYSFVEVWLNFLIFSALREERNEDFKRNHQFMSDAYEEEEEEIEMEQDIMLTTAEEIEQIALEEEEQEEEEEEEEEEEEEDNQE
;
A
#
# COMPACT_ATOMS: atom_id res chain seq x y z
N MET A 1 5.69 -5.29 -11.93
CA MET A 1 6.32 -6.15 -10.91
C MET A 1 7.80 -5.78 -10.81
N GLY A 2 8.11 -4.77 -10.00
CA GLY A 2 9.49 -4.31 -9.80
C GLY A 2 10.24 -5.21 -8.82
N LEU A 3 11.55 -5.36 -9.00
CA LEU A 3 12.46 -6.06 -8.08
C LEU A 3 12.34 -5.59 -6.61
N LEU A 4 11.82 -4.38 -6.39
CA LEU A 4 11.56 -3.77 -5.08
C LEU A 4 10.07 -3.85 -4.69
N SER A 5 9.49 -5.05 -4.62
CA SER A 5 8.19 -5.23 -3.94
C SER A 5 8.39 -5.17 -2.42
N SER A 6 7.41 -4.62 -1.71
CA SER A 6 7.40 -4.54 -0.25
C SER A 6 7.61 -5.90 0.41
N THR A 7 7.05 -6.96 -0.18
CA THR A 7 7.17 -8.34 0.28
C THR A 7 8.61 -8.84 0.21
N ASN A 8 9.32 -8.60 -0.89
CA ASN A 8 10.73 -8.99 -1.06
C ASN A 8 11.63 -8.30 -0.03
N VAL A 9 11.42 -7.00 0.20
CA VAL A 9 12.23 -6.24 1.16
C VAL A 9 11.92 -6.71 2.61
N LEU A 10 10.67 -7.04 2.91
CA LEU A 10 10.29 -7.64 4.20
C LEU A 10 10.94 -9.01 4.41
N TYR A 11 10.92 -9.89 3.41
CA TYR A 11 11.64 -11.17 3.48
C TYR A 11 13.15 -10.97 3.67
N ALA A 12 13.76 -10.02 2.96
CA ALA A 12 15.17 -9.70 3.14
C ALA A 12 15.47 -9.24 4.58
N ARG A 13 14.61 -8.41 5.16
CA ARG A 13 14.75 -7.98 6.56
C ARG A 13 14.62 -9.16 7.54
N ILE A 14 13.64 -10.04 7.36
CA ILE A 14 13.49 -11.24 8.19
C ILE A 14 14.74 -12.13 8.08
N ALA A 15 15.28 -12.30 6.88
CA ALA A 15 16.53 -13.04 6.67
C ALA A 15 17.71 -12.38 7.40
N VAL A 16 17.83 -11.05 7.36
CA VAL A 16 18.85 -10.31 8.13
C VAL A 16 18.71 -10.58 9.64
N LEU A 17 17.50 -10.50 10.20
CA LEU A 17 17.28 -10.79 11.62
C LEU A 17 17.65 -12.23 11.99
N LEU A 18 17.29 -13.21 11.16
CA LEU A 18 17.64 -14.61 11.39
C LEU A 18 19.15 -14.87 11.26
N THR A 19 19.82 -14.21 10.33
CA THR A 19 21.28 -14.31 10.20
C THR A 19 21.99 -13.72 11.42
N ILE A 20 21.56 -12.56 11.91
CA ILE A 20 22.08 -11.97 13.15
C ILE A 20 21.83 -12.93 14.33
N ALA A 21 20.61 -13.47 14.48
CA ALA A 21 20.29 -14.42 15.53
C ALA A 21 21.19 -15.67 15.48
N PHE A 22 21.50 -16.18 14.29
CA PHE A 22 22.41 -17.30 14.09
C PHE A 22 23.86 -16.97 14.49
N PHE A 23 24.38 -15.81 14.06
CA PHE A 23 25.72 -15.37 14.42
C PHE A 23 25.86 -15.10 15.92
N CYS A 24 24.81 -14.60 16.58
CA CYS A 24 24.82 -14.47 18.04
C CYS A 24 25.01 -15.81 18.76
N LEU A 25 24.59 -16.94 18.19
CA LEU A 25 24.79 -18.28 18.78
C LEU A 25 26.14 -18.89 18.42
N LYS A 26 26.62 -18.66 17.21
CA LYS A 26 27.83 -19.29 16.69
C LYS A 26 29.09 -18.53 17.10
N ASP A 27 29.17 -17.27 16.69
CA ASP A 27 30.25 -16.36 16.99
C ASP A 27 29.88 -14.94 16.54
N VAL A 28 29.74 -14.03 17.49
CA VAL A 28 29.41 -12.63 17.22
C VAL A 28 30.59 -11.85 16.67
N ASN A 29 31.82 -12.30 16.96
CA ASN A 29 33.02 -11.59 16.52
C ASN A 29 33.16 -11.61 15.00
N SER A 30 32.60 -12.63 14.34
CA SER A 30 32.46 -12.68 12.88
C SER A 30 31.72 -11.46 12.29
N ILE A 31 30.81 -10.82 13.05
CA ILE A 31 30.14 -9.58 12.64
C ILE A 31 30.97 -8.36 13.09
N LEU A 32 31.44 -8.34 14.33
CA LEU A 32 32.12 -7.17 14.92
C LEU A 32 33.48 -6.89 14.28
N GLU A 33 34.20 -7.93 13.86
CA GLU A 33 35.52 -7.83 13.22
C GLU A 33 35.44 -7.64 11.69
N ASN A 34 34.23 -7.52 11.14
CA ASN A 34 34.05 -7.28 9.72
C ASN A 34 34.62 -5.90 9.32
N SER A 35 35.34 -5.82 8.20
CA SER A 35 35.97 -4.57 7.76
C SER A 35 34.99 -3.42 7.58
N TYR A 36 33.76 -3.68 7.10
CA TYR A 36 32.74 -2.63 6.99
C TYR A 36 32.28 -2.12 8.35
N PHE A 37 32.18 -3.02 9.33
CA PHE A 37 31.76 -2.69 10.70
C PHE A 37 32.83 -1.85 11.42
N ILE A 38 34.11 -2.21 11.26
CA ILE A 38 35.25 -1.47 11.81
C ILE A 38 35.35 -0.08 11.17
N VAL A 39 35.31 0.01 9.83
CA VAL A 39 35.39 1.31 9.13
C VAL A 39 34.27 2.24 9.56
N LEU A 40 33.04 1.73 9.73
CA LEU A 40 31.91 2.53 10.21
C LEU A 40 32.07 2.95 11.67
N THR A 41 32.61 2.06 12.52
CA THR A 41 32.90 2.36 13.93
C THR A 41 33.90 3.51 14.05
N GLU A 42 35.02 3.43 13.32
CA GLU A 42 36.08 4.44 13.30
C GLU A 42 35.58 5.76 12.69
N ALA A 43 34.78 5.71 11.61
CA ALA A 43 34.24 6.90 10.97
C ALA A 43 33.28 7.68 11.89
N MET A 44 32.57 6.97 12.78
CA MET A 44 31.61 7.55 13.71
C MET A 44 32.18 7.81 15.11
N ASP A 45 33.47 7.51 15.33
CA ASP A 45 34.17 7.62 16.62
C ASP A 45 33.43 6.91 17.77
N LEU A 46 33.00 5.66 17.51
CA LEU A 46 32.22 4.88 18.46
C LEU A 46 33.10 3.90 19.24
N PRO A 47 32.84 3.67 20.54
CA PRO A 47 33.58 2.69 21.30
C PRO A 47 33.26 1.27 20.80
N ALA A 48 34.32 0.54 20.46
CA ALA A 48 34.23 -0.83 19.98
C ALA A 48 33.79 -1.77 21.11
N LEU A 49 32.64 -2.42 20.93
CA LEU A 49 32.16 -3.42 21.87
C LEU A 49 32.93 -4.72 21.68
N VAL A 50 33.59 -5.20 22.73
CA VAL A 50 34.24 -6.51 22.75
C VAL A 50 33.41 -7.45 23.62
N LEU A 51 32.85 -8.50 23.02
CA LEU A 51 32.03 -9.48 23.71
C LEU A 51 32.75 -10.83 23.80
N SER A 52 32.60 -11.51 24.93
CA SER A 52 33.03 -12.91 25.03
C SER A 52 32.13 -13.77 24.11
N PRO A 53 32.71 -14.68 23.30
CA PRO A 53 31.95 -15.53 22.38
C PRO A 53 30.92 -16.41 23.11
N MET A 54 31.17 -16.76 24.38
CA MET A 54 30.33 -17.59 25.22
C MET A 54 29.75 -16.76 26.38
N SER A 55 28.91 -15.78 26.06
CA SER A 55 28.15 -15.01 27.05
C SER A 55 26.66 -15.36 26.98
N ALA A 56 26.04 -15.57 28.14
CA ALA A 56 24.61 -15.86 28.25
C ALA A 56 23.71 -14.76 27.65
N GLN A 57 24.20 -13.51 27.63
CA GLN A 57 23.49 -12.37 27.04
C GLN A 57 23.30 -12.54 25.52
N LEU A 58 24.26 -13.13 24.82
CA LEU A 58 24.15 -13.38 23.38
C LEU A 58 23.07 -14.41 23.04
N GLY A 59 22.93 -15.44 23.88
CA GLY A 59 21.83 -16.41 23.76
C GLY A 59 20.47 -15.74 23.90
N LEU A 60 20.32 -14.83 24.87
CA LEU A 60 19.09 -14.04 25.05
C LEU A 60 18.80 -13.17 23.82
N PHE A 61 19.80 -12.45 23.30
CA PHE A 61 19.63 -11.62 22.11
C PHE A 61 19.26 -12.43 20.88
N SER A 62 19.85 -13.61 20.69
CA SER A 62 19.47 -14.52 19.60
C SER A 62 17.98 -14.89 19.64
N VAL A 63 17.47 -15.23 20.83
CA VAL A 63 16.05 -15.55 21.03
C VAL A 63 15.18 -14.32 20.73
N LEU A 64 15.55 -13.12 21.21
CA LEU A 64 14.81 -11.89 20.93
C LEU A 64 14.77 -11.55 19.44
N PHE A 65 15.88 -11.66 18.71
CA PHE A 65 15.91 -11.45 17.27
C PHE A 65 15.09 -12.49 16.51
N SER A 66 15.09 -13.74 16.98
CA SER A 66 14.27 -14.80 16.40
C SER A 66 12.77 -14.52 16.61
N PHE A 67 12.37 -14.07 17.79
CA PHE A 67 11.00 -13.62 18.05
C PHE A 67 10.62 -12.42 17.20
N ALA A 68 11.52 -11.44 17.04
CA ALA A 68 11.28 -10.30 16.16
C ALA A 68 11.09 -10.73 14.69
N ALA A 69 11.88 -11.70 14.22
CA ALA A 69 11.74 -12.27 12.88
C ALA A 69 10.39 -13.00 12.71
N ILE A 70 9.99 -13.82 13.69
CA ILE A 70 8.71 -14.55 13.65
C ILE A 70 7.52 -13.58 13.72
N HIS A 71 7.58 -12.57 14.57
CA HIS A 71 6.55 -11.54 14.70
C HIS A 71 6.25 -10.86 13.37
N ASP A 72 7.27 -10.65 12.53
CA ASP A 72 7.08 -10.06 11.21
C ASP A 72 6.78 -11.09 10.12
N LEU A 73 7.16 -12.35 10.32
CA LEU A 73 6.84 -13.45 9.41
C LEU A 73 5.34 -13.79 9.41
N ILE A 74 4.67 -13.75 10.56
CA ILE A 74 3.24 -14.11 10.68
C ILE A 74 2.35 -13.19 9.81
N PRO A 75 2.39 -11.84 9.96
CA PRO A 75 1.57 -10.95 9.14
C PRO A 75 1.96 -10.97 7.66
N LEU A 76 3.23 -11.33 7.35
CA LEU A 76 3.69 -11.49 5.97
C LEU A 76 3.06 -12.72 5.31
N LEU A 77 2.95 -13.84 6.03
CA LEU A 77 2.26 -15.05 5.56
C LEU A 77 0.76 -14.82 5.36
N GLU A 78 0.15 -13.96 6.18
CA GLU A 78 -1.25 -13.54 6.06
C GLU A 78 -1.46 -12.50 4.92
N ASN A 79 -0.39 -11.98 4.31
CA ASN A 79 -0.44 -10.87 3.35
C ASN A 79 -1.17 -9.62 3.88
N ASN A 80 -1.11 -9.35 5.19
CA ASN A 80 -1.78 -8.23 5.81
C ASN A 80 -0.99 -6.91 5.58
N LYS A 81 -1.23 -6.27 4.43
CA LYS A 81 -0.57 -5.01 4.05
C LYS A 81 -0.88 -3.85 5.01
N MET A 82 -2.09 -3.82 5.59
CA MET A 82 -2.53 -2.74 6.49
C MET A 82 -1.72 -2.73 7.79
N PHE A 83 -1.35 -3.90 8.30
CA PHE A 83 -0.47 -4.03 9.45
C PHE A 83 0.89 -3.38 9.19
N PHE A 84 1.53 -3.72 8.06
CA PHE A 84 2.84 -3.19 7.70
C PHE A 84 2.83 -1.68 7.47
N GLN A 85 1.76 -1.15 6.86
CA GLN A 85 1.60 0.29 6.65
C GLN A 85 1.59 1.09 7.96
N SER A 86 1.08 0.51 9.05
CA SER A 86 0.99 1.18 10.35
C SER A 86 2.27 0.99 11.18
N ILE A 87 2.80 -0.23 11.23
CA ILE A 87 3.92 -0.57 12.11
C ILE A 87 5.29 -0.08 11.60
N VAL A 88 5.50 -0.08 10.28
CA VAL A 88 6.79 0.29 9.67
C VAL A 88 7.18 1.75 9.96
N PRO A 89 6.32 2.77 9.74
CA PRO A 89 6.68 4.16 10.06
C PRO A 89 6.91 4.37 11.56
N PHE A 90 6.13 3.70 12.41
CA PHE A 90 6.35 3.75 13.86
C PHE A 90 7.71 3.16 14.25
N ARG A 91 8.06 1.99 13.69
CA ARG A 91 9.35 1.33 13.91
C ARG A 91 10.51 2.19 13.42
N LEU A 92 10.36 2.82 12.25
CA LEU A 92 11.34 3.78 11.72
C LEU A 92 11.55 4.95 12.70
N MET A 93 10.48 5.53 13.24
CA MET A 93 10.57 6.59 14.24
C MET A 93 11.34 6.14 15.48
N VAL A 94 11.02 4.97 16.02
CA VAL A 94 11.69 4.40 17.20
C VAL A 94 13.18 4.18 16.95
N PHE A 95 13.56 3.53 15.84
CA PHE A 95 14.98 3.30 15.53
C PHE A 95 15.73 4.57 15.16
N PHE A 96 15.05 5.56 14.59
CA PHE A 96 15.66 6.86 14.32
C PHE A 96 16.01 7.58 15.64
N ILE A 97 15.09 7.58 16.60
CA ILE A 97 15.34 8.11 17.95
C ILE A 97 16.44 7.30 18.66
N LEU A 98 16.40 5.97 18.56
CA LEU A 98 17.43 5.09 19.15
C LEU A 98 18.82 5.39 18.56
N THR A 99 18.92 5.57 17.24
CA THR A 99 20.18 5.90 16.56
C THR A 99 20.70 7.27 17.00
N ALA A 100 19.82 8.28 17.03
CA ALA A 100 20.18 9.63 17.47
C ALA A 100 20.63 9.66 18.93
N THR A 101 19.92 8.96 19.82
CA THR A 101 20.27 8.89 21.24
C THR A 101 21.54 8.07 21.49
N SER A 102 21.77 7.00 20.72
CA SER A 102 23.01 6.22 20.76
C SER A 102 24.22 7.06 20.38
N TYR A 103 24.07 7.97 19.41
CA TYR A 103 25.15 8.87 18.99
C TYR A 103 25.38 10.02 19.99
N LEU A 104 24.32 10.70 20.44
CA LEU A 104 24.45 11.92 21.25
C LEU A 104 24.78 11.65 22.73
N ASN A 105 24.37 10.51 23.29
CA ASN A 105 24.56 10.21 24.72
C ASN A 105 25.94 9.57 24.99
N ILE A 106 27.01 10.31 24.73
CA ILE A 106 28.40 9.89 24.97
C ILE A 106 28.63 9.45 26.43
N SER A 107 27.87 10.00 27.38
CA SER A 107 27.98 9.71 28.80
C SER A 107 27.41 8.34 29.22
N ASN A 108 26.60 7.69 28.39
CA ASN A 108 25.99 6.39 28.70
C ASN A 108 26.55 5.28 27.79
N LEU A 109 27.63 4.63 28.23
CA LEU A 109 28.30 3.55 27.49
C LEU A 109 27.39 2.38 27.12
N TYR A 110 26.23 2.20 27.79
CA TYR A 110 25.31 1.11 27.46
C TYR A 110 24.56 1.37 26.14
N LEU A 111 24.31 2.63 25.80
CA LEU A 111 23.63 3.03 24.56
C LEU A 111 24.61 3.53 23.50
N HIS A 112 25.71 4.14 23.94
CA HIS A 112 26.78 4.61 23.08
C HIS A 112 27.80 3.50 22.85
N ASN A 113 27.44 2.52 22.01
CA ASN A 113 28.35 1.48 21.55
C ASN A 113 28.20 1.28 20.04
N ASN A 114 29.23 0.73 19.41
CA ASN A 114 29.21 0.49 17.96
C ASN A 114 28.10 -0.49 17.53
N ALA A 115 27.84 -1.54 18.32
CA ALA A 115 26.84 -2.56 17.99
C ALA A 115 25.41 -2.02 17.92
N VAL A 116 24.98 -1.27 18.93
CA VAL A 116 23.65 -0.65 19.00
C VAL A 116 23.51 0.41 17.92
N PHE A 117 24.52 1.27 17.74
CA PHE A 117 24.47 2.30 16.70
C PHE A 117 24.35 1.68 15.31
N ILE A 118 25.24 0.75 14.94
CA ILE A 118 25.26 0.16 13.60
C ILE A 118 24.00 -0.65 13.35
N TYR A 119 23.55 -1.45 14.33
CA TYR A 119 22.28 -2.18 14.21
C TYR A 119 21.10 -1.23 14.00
N SER A 120 21.00 -0.17 14.80
CA SER A 120 19.91 0.81 14.70
C SER A 120 19.96 1.56 13.37
N PHE A 121 21.15 1.92 12.90
CA PHE A 121 21.36 2.58 11.62
C PHE A 121 20.94 1.70 10.44
N VAL A 122 21.30 0.41 10.46
CA VAL A 122 20.87 -0.57 9.45
C VAL A 122 19.36 -0.78 9.51
N GLU A 123 18.76 -0.84 10.70
CA GLU A 123 17.30 -0.90 10.83
C GLU A 123 16.60 0.35 10.29
N VAL A 124 17.13 1.56 10.53
CA VAL A 124 16.59 2.79 9.91
C VAL A 124 16.61 2.67 8.39
N TRP A 125 17.73 2.22 7.81
CA TRP A 125 17.86 2.02 6.37
C TRP A 125 16.88 0.99 5.81
N LEU A 126 16.77 -0.18 6.44
CA LEU A 126 15.84 -1.24 6.02
C LEU A 126 14.39 -0.79 6.14
N ASN A 127 14.00 -0.19 7.27
CA ASN A 127 12.64 0.32 7.45
C ASN A 127 12.31 1.46 6.48
N PHE A 128 13.30 2.29 6.11
CA PHE A 128 13.12 3.32 5.09
C PHE A 128 12.86 2.71 3.71
N LEU A 129 13.60 1.67 3.33
CA LEU A 129 13.37 0.94 2.07
C LEU A 129 11.99 0.27 2.05
N ILE A 130 11.59 -0.38 3.15
CA ILE A 130 10.25 -0.99 3.27
C ILE A 130 9.17 0.08 3.18
N PHE A 131 9.34 1.21 3.88
CA PHE A 131 8.40 2.32 3.84
C PHE A 131 8.26 2.89 2.43
N SER A 132 9.36 3.06 1.70
CA SER A 132 9.33 3.53 0.31
C SER A 132 8.59 2.56 -0.59
N ALA A 133 8.86 1.25 -0.47
CA ALA A 133 8.19 0.23 -1.26
C ALA A 133 6.68 0.15 -0.95
N LEU A 134 6.30 0.19 0.32
CA LEU A 134 4.89 0.23 0.74
C LEU A 134 4.17 1.50 0.28
N ARG A 135 4.86 2.64 0.30
CA ARG A 135 4.30 3.91 -0.17
C ARG A 135 4.04 3.88 -1.68
N GLU A 136 4.96 3.30 -2.45
CA GLU A 136 4.77 3.15 -3.90
C GLU A 136 3.63 2.20 -4.20
N GLU A 137 3.58 1.01 -3.57
CA GLU A 137 2.48 0.05 -3.76
C GLU A 137 1.12 0.66 -3.39
N ARG A 138 1.06 1.45 -2.31
CA ARG A 138 -0.18 2.17 -1.95
C ARG A 138 -0.56 3.21 -3.01
N ASN A 139 0.41 3.91 -3.58
CA ASN A 139 0.17 4.90 -4.62
C ASN A 139 -0.33 4.25 -5.92
N GLU A 140 0.26 3.11 -6.29
CA GLU A 140 -0.20 2.28 -7.41
C GLU A 140 -1.61 1.73 -7.16
N ASP A 141 -1.87 1.19 -5.96
CA ASP A 141 -3.19 0.68 -5.59
C ASP A 141 -4.24 1.81 -5.59
N PHE A 142 -3.89 3.01 -5.11
CA PHE A 142 -4.79 4.16 -5.14
C PHE A 142 -5.09 4.63 -6.57
N LYS A 143 -4.08 4.72 -7.45
CA LYS A 143 -4.27 5.07 -8.86
C LYS A 143 -5.17 4.06 -9.57
N ARG A 144 -4.91 2.77 -9.35
CA ARG A 144 -5.71 1.68 -9.92
C ARG A 144 -7.16 1.77 -9.45
N ASN A 145 -7.39 2.00 -8.16
CA ASN A 145 -8.74 2.10 -7.62
C ASN A 145 -9.48 3.36 -8.09
N HIS A 146 -8.75 4.47 -8.33
CA HIS A 146 -9.33 5.69 -8.89
C HIS A 146 -9.71 5.53 -10.36
N GLN A 147 -8.90 4.81 -11.15
CA GLN A 147 -9.23 4.46 -12.54
C GLN A 147 -10.49 3.60 -12.60
N PHE A 148 -10.59 2.55 -11.78
CA PHE A 148 -11.81 1.74 -11.74
C PHE A 148 -13.05 2.53 -11.30
N MET A 149 -12.90 3.49 -10.37
CA MET A 149 -14.01 4.37 -10.01
C MET A 149 -14.36 5.32 -11.16
N SER A 150 -13.39 5.95 -11.84
CA SER A 150 -13.69 6.83 -12.96
C SER A 150 -14.36 6.08 -14.10
N ASP A 151 -13.85 4.90 -14.46
CA ASP A 151 -14.41 4.09 -15.53
C ASP A 151 -15.84 3.64 -15.19
N ALA A 152 -16.11 3.28 -13.93
CA ALA A 152 -17.46 2.93 -13.49
C ALA A 152 -18.44 4.13 -13.49
N TYR A 153 -17.97 5.34 -13.18
CA TYR A 153 -18.80 6.55 -13.28
C TYR A 153 -19.06 6.94 -14.74
N GLU A 154 -18.08 6.79 -15.62
CA GLU A 154 -18.25 7.02 -17.07
C GLU A 154 -19.25 6.01 -17.65
N GLU A 155 -19.16 4.73 -17.27
CA GLU A 155 -20.15 3.70 -17.67
C GLU A 155 -21.56 4.01 -17.14
N GLU A 156 -21.71 4.46 -15.90
CA GLU A 156 -23.02 4.87 -15.35
C GLU A 156 -23.60 6.11 -16.05
N GLU A 157 -22.77 7.11 -16.38
CA GLU A 157 -23.22 8.30 -17.13
C GLU A 157 -23.65 7.94 -18.56
N GLU A 158 -22.90 7.08 -19.26
CA GLU A 158 -23.26 6.60 -20.60
C GLU A 158 -24.58 5.79 -20.59
N GLU A 159 -24.81 4.94 -19.57
CA GLU A 159 -26.07 4.20 -19.44
C GLU A 159 -27.27 5.14 -19.22
N ILE A 160 -27.12 6.18 -18.38
CA ILE A 160 -28.17 7.16 -18.11
C ILE A 160 -28.48 7.99 -19.36
N GLU A 161 -27.46 8.43 -20.11
CA GLU A 161 -27.66 9.17 -21.36
C GLU A 161 -28.40 8.31 -22.40
N MET A 162 -28.02 7.03 -22.55
CA MET A 162 -28.71 6.11 -23.47
C MET A 162 -30.17 5.87 -23.07
N GLU A 163 -30.47 5.66 -21.78
CA GLU A 163 -31.87 5.52 -21.32
C GLU A 163 -32.70 6.77 -21.59
N GLN A 164 -32.09 7.96 -21.44
CA GLN A 164 -32.78 9.23 -21.68
C GLN A 164 -33.08 9.45 -23.17
N ASP A 165 -32.15 9.12 -24.06
CA ASP A 165 -32.33 9.17 -25.52
C ASP A 165 -33.41 8.17 -25.99
N ILE A 166 -33.46 6.97 -25.41
CA ILE A 166 -34.51 5.99 -25.70
C ILE A 166 -35.88 6.51 -25.26
N MET A 167 -35.97 7.16 -24.10
CA MET A 167 -37.24 7.75 -23.64
C MET A 167 -37.70 8.95 -24.47
N LEU A 168 -36.77 9.77 -24.96
CA LEU A 168 -37.07 10.88 -25.87
C LEU A 168 -37.58 10.38 -27.22
N THR A 169 -36.87 9.44 -27.84
CA THR A 169 -37.27 8.87 -29.14
C THR A 169 -38.62 8.16 -29.09
N THR A 170 -38.89 7.40 -28.01
CA THR A 170 -40.20 6.76 -27.82
C THR A 170 -41.33 7.76 -27.57
N ALA A 171 -41.07 8.88 -26.89
CA ALA A 171 -42.06 9.95 -26.72
C ALA A 171 -42.37 10.65 -28.05
N GLU A 172 -41.36 10.92 -28.88
CA GLU A 172 -41.53 11.51 -30.22
C GLU A 172 -42.33 10.59 -31.16
N GLU A 173 -42.09 9.27 -31.12
CA GLU A 173 -42.87 8.30 -31.89
C GLU A 173 -44.35 8.26 -31.44
N ILE A 174 -44.63 8.35 -30.14
CA ILE A 174 -46.01 8.39 -29.62
C ILE A 174 -46.73 9.68 -30.05
N GLU A 175 -46.04 10.82 -30.03
CA GLU A 175 -46.61 12.10 -30.47
C GLU A 175 -46.93 12.11 -31.98
N GLN A 176 -46.08 11.49 -32.81
CA GLN A 176 -46.36 11.33 -34.24
C GLN A 176 -47.58 10.43 -34.49
N ILE A 177 -47.71 9.33 -33.75
CA ILE A 177 -48.88 8.43 -33.89
C ILE A 177 -50.16 9.15 -33.48
N ALA A 178 -50.14 9.94 -32.41
CA ALA A 178 -51.31 10.70 -31.96
C ALA A 178 -51.74 11.77 -32.99
N LEU A 179 -50.78 12.43 -33.64
CA LEU A 179 -51.06 13.37 -34.73
C LEU A 179 -51.62 12.68 -35.98
N GLU A 180 -51.10 11.49 -36.33
CA GLU A 180 -51.65 10.69 -37.44
C GLU A 180 -53.07 10.16 -37.12
N GLU A 181 -53.38 9.87 -35.85
CA GLU A 181 -54.73 9.50 -35.42
C GLU A 181 -55.69 10.70 -35.44
N GLU A 182 -55.27 11.89 -34.97
CA GLU A 182 -56.08 13.11 -35.04
C GLU A 182 -56.36 13.53 -36.50
N GLU A 183 -55.38 13.45 -37.40
CA GLU A 183 -55.59 13.72 -38.84
C GLU A 183 -56.59 12.73 -39.48
N GLN A 184 -56.59 11.46 -39.07
CA GLN A 184 -57.56 10.48 -39.56
C GLN A 184 -58.97 10.72 -39.02
N GLU A 185 -59.12 11.12 -37.75
CA GLU A 185 -60.42 11.46 -37.19
C GLU A 185 -61.02 12.72 -37.85
N GLU A 186 -60.19 13.74 -38.16
CA GLU A 186 -60.66 14.92 -38.91
C GLU A 186 -61.07 14.59 -40.36
N GLU A 187 -60.33 13.71 -41.05
CA GLU A 187 -60.72 13.23 -42.38
C GLU A 187 -62.03 12.42 -42.36
N GLU A 188 -62.26 11.59 -41.34
CA GLU A 188 -63.51 10.83 -41.17
C GLU A 188 -64.70 11.76 -40.83
N GLU A 189 -64.51 12.80 -40.01
CA GLU A 189 -65.57 13.78 -39.71
C GLU A 189 -65.94 14.64 -40.94
N GLU A 190 -64.97 15.03 -41.77
CA GLU A 190 -65.24 15.76 -43.02
C GLU A 190 -66.01 14.89 -44.04
N GLU A 191 -65.70 13.59 -44.14
CA GLU A 191 -66.45 12.65 -45.00
C GLU A 191 -67.90 12.44 -44.50
N GLU A 192 -68.14 12.40 -43.18
CA GLU A 192 -69.49 12.29 -42.61
C GLU A 192 -70.32 13.59 -42.81
N GLU A 193 -69.71 14.77 -42.73
CA GLU A 193 -70.40 16.05 -42.99
C GLU A 193 -70.78 16.21 -44.49
N GLU A 194 -69.93 15.77 -45.43
CA GLU A 194 -70.26 15.75 -46.86
C GLU A 194 -71.42 14.78 -47.18
N GLU A 195 -71.52 13.63 -46.49
CA GLU A 195 -72.65 12.69 -46.65
C GLU A 195 -73.97 13.20 -46.04
N GLU A 196 -73.92 14.07 -45.02
CA GLU A 196 -75.12 14.70 -44.44
C GLU A 196 -75.65 15.88 -45.28
N GLU A 197 -74.79 16.65 -45.95
CA GLU A 197 -75.21 17.74 -46.86
C GLU A 197 -75.87 17.20 -48.15
N ASP A 198 -75.38 16.08 -48.70
CA ASP A 198 -75.95 15.46 -49.92
C ASP A 198 -77.33 14.80 -49.69
N ASN A 199 -77.74 14.61 -48.43
CA ASN A 199 -79.04 14.04 -48.06
C ASN A 199 -80.14 15.08 -47.76
N GLN A 200 -79.86 16.39 -47.88
CA GLN A 200 -80.84 17.46 -47.60
C GLN A 200 -81.36 18.26 -48.82
N GLU A 201 -80.92 17.97 -50.07
CA GLU A 201 -81.53 18.46 -51.33
C GLU A 201 -82.55 17.47 -51.96
#